data_AF-B3PJU9-F1
#
_entry.id   AF-B3PJU9-F1
#
_cell.length_a   1.000
_cell.length_b   1.000
_cell.length_c   1.000
_cell.angle_alpha   90.00
_cell.angle_beta   90.00
_cell.angle_gamma   90.00
#
_symmetry.space_group_name_H-M   'P 1'
#
loop_
_entity.id
_entity.type
_entity.pdbx_description
1 polymer ?
#
loop_
_entity_poly.entity_id
_entity_poly.type
_entity_poly.pdbx_seq_one_letter_code
_entity_poly.pdbx_strand_id
1 'polypeptide(L)'
;MLLLMSARSSSVSSATPSGRHILIRITAAILGGYVFIWGFIGLALAGLYALGMPFHDAEHLSSMLGFLLYLTVFLWAFAVRSLSRAWLVLVGGGVLMTILASLIQHWLV
;
A
#
# COMPACT_ATOMS: atom_id res chain seq x y z
N MET A 1 16.82 29.38 50.45
CA MET A 1 15.61 29.12 49.64
C MET A 1 15.79 29.42 48.13
N LEU A 2 17.00 29.80 47.69
CA LEU A 2 17.41 30.02 46.28
C LEU A 2 17.93 28.76 45.57
N LEU A 3 17.89 27.59 46.23
CA LEU A 3 18.44 26.31 45.74
C LEU A 3 17.40 25.37 45.08
N LEU A 4 16.10 25.73 45.12
CA LEU A 4 15.03 24.96 44.46
C LEU A 4 14.87 25.31 42.96
N MET A 5 15.58 26.34 42.50
CA MET A 5 15.73 26.68 41.08
C MET A 5 16.87 25.88 40.41
N SER A 6 17.32 24.78 41.04
CA SER A 6 18.21 23.81 40.41
C SER A 6 17.45 23.06 39.33
N ALA A 7 17.45 23.66 38.15
CA ALA A 7 17.68 22.97 36.88
C ALA A 7 16.98 21.61 36.74
N ARG A 8 15.64 21.61 36.73
CA ARG A 8 14.93 20.60 35.95
C ARG A 8 14.97 21.05 34.49
N SER A 9 16.14 20.93 33.86
CA SER A 9 16.18 20.90 32.40
C SER A 9 15.46 19.62 32.00
N SER A 10 14.16 19.74 31.72
CA SER A 10 13.49 18.75 30.89
C SER A 10 14.20 18.80 29.56
N SER A 11 15.16 17.89 29.36
CA SER A 11 15.69 17.58 28.03
C SER A 11 14.51 17.07 27.23
N VAL A 12 13.80 17.98 26.57
CA VAL A 12 12.93 17.66 25.45
C VAL A 12 13.87 17.11 24.41
N SER A 13 14.13 15.81 24.49
CA SER A 13 14.85 15.06 23.48
C SER A 13 13.94 15.12 22.27
N SER A 14 14.14 16.12 21.42
CA SER A 14 13.56 16.15 20.08
C SER A 14 14.22 15.00 19.35
N ALA A 15 13.66 13.80 19.51
CA ALA A 15 14.03 12.63 18.76
C ALA A 15 13.79 12.99 17.30
N THR A 16 14.84 13.44 16.62
CA THR A 16 14.82 13.68 15.19
C THR A 16 14.33 12.39 14.55
N PRO A 17 13.26 12.41 13.75
CA PRO A 17 12.77 11.20 13.09
C PRO A 17 13.95 10.59 12.34
N SER A 18 14.44 9.44 12.80
CA SER A 18 15.61 8.82 12.19
C SER A 18 15.29 8.57 10.72
N GLY A 19 16.21 8.91 9.81
CA GLY A 19 16.00 8.71 8.36
C GLY A 19 15.60 7.27 8.01
N ARG A 20 15.97 6.31 8.87
CA ARG A 20 15.52 4.91 8.85
C ARG A 20 13.99 4.75 8.87
N HIS A 21 13.27 5.55 9.66
CA HIS A 21 11.82 5.50 9.75
C HIS A 21 11.14 6.00 8.45
N ILE A 22 11.75 6.98 7.79
CA ILE A 22 11.31 7.49 6.49
C ILE A 22 11.61 6.46 5.41
N LEU A 23 12.81 5.86 5.43
CA LEU A 23 13.20 4.82 4.48
C LEU A 23 12.23 3.63 4.55
N ILE A 24 11.96 3.09 5.75
CA ILE A 24 11.01 1.98 5.94
C ILE A 24 9.61 2.35 5.41
N ARG A 25 9.16 3.60 5.59
CA ARG A 25 7.89 4.09 5.02
C ARG A 25 7.88 4.09 3.50
N ILE A 26 8.96 4.57 2.88
CA ILE A 26 9.10 4.60 1.42
C ILE A 26 9.12 3.17 0.88
N THR A 27 9.93 2.30 1.50
CA THR A 27 10.03 0.89 1.13
C THR A 27 8.66 0.20 1.27
N ALA A 28 7.91 0.49 2.33
CA ALA A 28 6.55 0.00 2.53
C ALA A 28 5.56 0.49 1.46
N ALA A 29 5.62 1.78 1.11
CA ALA A 29 4.76 2.37 0.10
C ALA A 29 5.01 1.76 -1.29
N ILE A 30 6.29 1.57 -1.64
CA ILE A 30 6.70 1.01 -2.93
C ILE A 30 6.39 -0.48 -2.98
N LEU A 31 6.93 -1.29 -2.04
CA LEU A 31 6.72 -2.74 -2.07
C LEU A 31 5.28 -3.12 -1.81
N GLY A 32 4.62 -2.52 -0.82
CA GLY A 32 3.21 -2.78 -0.55
C GLY A 32 2.33 -2.35 -1.73
N GLY A 33 2.61 -1.17 -2.30
CA GLY A 33 1.86 -0.63 -3.44
C GLY A 33 1.97 -1.52 -4.66
N TYR A 34 3.18 -2.02 -4.90
CA TYR A 34 3.46 -2.95 -5.99
C TYR A 34 2.68 -4.26 -5.84
N VAL A 35 2.74 -4.91 -4.66
CA VAL A 35 2.00 -6.16 -4.41
C VAL A 35 0.49 -5.96 -4.54
N PHE A 36 -0.02 -4.84 -4.02
CA PHE A 36 -1.45 -4.51 -4.09
C PHE A 36 -1.94 -4.37 -5.54
N ILE A 37 -1.20 -3.63 -6.37
CA ILE A 37 -1.54 -3.44 -7.77
C ILE A 37 -1.45 -4.71 -8.55
N TRP A 38 -0.40 -5.50 -8.30
CA TRP A 38 -0.20 -6.73 -9.04
C TRP A 38 -1.40 -7.66 -8.86
N GLY A 39 -1.92 -7.77 -7.62
CA GLY A 39 -3.17 -8.48 -7.33
C GLY A 39 -4.40 -7.82 -7.95
N PHE A 40 -4.51 -6.49 -7.92
CA PHE A 40 -5.64 -5.77 -8.52
C PHE A 40 -5.71 -5.91 -10.04
N ILE A 41 -4.57 -5.77 -10.74
CA ILE A 41 -4.50 -5.94 -12.20
C ILE A 41 -4.88 -7.37 -12.56
N GLY A 42 -4.37 -8.36 -11.83
CA GLY A 42 -4.75 -9.77 -12.02
C GLY A 42 -6.25 -10.00 -11.85
N LEU A 43 -6.85 -9.45 -10.79
CA LEU A 43 -8.29 -9.54 -10.55
C LEU A 43 -9.12 -8.80 -11.61
N ALA A 44 -8.73 -7.58 -11.96
CA ALA A 44 -9.42 -6.78 -12.95
C ALA A 44 -9.39 -7.46 -14.33
N LEU A 45 -8.22 -7.95 -14.75
CA LEU A 45 -8.04 -8.67 -15.99
C LEU A 45 -8.87 -9.97 -16.01
N ALA A 46 -8.77 -10.79 -14.97
CA ALA A 46 -9.53 -12.03 -14.86
C ALA A 46 -11.04 -11.78 -14.82
N GLY A 47 -11.48 -10.76 -14.08
CA GLY A 47 -12.89 -10.37 -13.99
C GLY A 47 -13.44 -9.82 -15.31
N LEU A 48 -12.71 -8.92 -15.97
CA LEU A 48 -13.11 -8.36 -17.26
C LEU A 48 -13.16 -9.44 -18.34
N TYR A 49 -12.19 -10.37 -18.34
CA TYR A 49 -12.20 -11.51 -19.24
C TYR A 49 -13.40 -12.44 -18.97
N ALA A 50 -13.72 -12.72 -17.70
CA ALA A 50 -14.89 -13.48 -17.31
C ALA A 50 -16.22 -12.83 -17.75
N LEU A 51 -16.25 -11.50 -17.84
CA LEU A 51 -17.37 -10.72 -18.37
C LEU A 51 -17.49 -10.77 -19.90
N GLY A 52 -16.59 -11.46 -20.61
CA GLY A 52 -16.60 -11.62 -22.05
C GLY A 52 -15.81 -10.56 -22.82
N MET A 53 -15.02 -9.73 -22.14
CA MET A 53 -14.16 -8.75 -22.80
C MET A 53 -12.95 -9.43 -23.46
N PRO A 54 -12.53 -9.00 -24.67
CA PRO A 54 -11.29 -9.46 -25.28
C PRO A 54 -10.09 -9.22 -24.36
N PHE A 55 -9.17 -10.17 -24.30
CA PHE A 55 -8.01 -10.12 -23.39
C PHE A 55 -7.20 -8.82 -23.52
N HIS A 56 -6.98 -8.39 -24.76
CA HIS A 56 -6.19 -7.18 -25.05
C HIS A 56 -6.87 -5.89 -24.56
N ASP A 57 -8.19 -5.80 -24.61
CA ASP A 57 -8.95 -4.66 -24.11
C ASP A 57 -9.01 -4.66 -22.57
N ALA A 58 -9.18 -5.85 -21.99
CA ALA A 58 -9.17 -6.04 -20.55
C ALA A 58 -7.80 -5.72 -19.94
N GLU A 59 -6.70 -6.09 -20.61
CA GLU A 59 -5.33 -5.78 -20.18
C GLU A 59 -5.05 -4.28 -20.22
N HIS A 60 -5.42 -3.60 -21.32
CA HIS A 60 -5.28 -2.16 -21.43
C HIS A 60 -6.06 -1.41 -20.34
N LEU A 61 -7.33 -1.77 -20.15
CA LEU A 61 -8.18 -1.13 -19.15
C LEU A 61 -7.67 -1.40 -17.72
N SER A 62 -7.27 -2.64 -17.43
CA SER A 62 -6.70 -3.02 -16.14
C SER A 62 -5.39 -2.29 -15.85
N SER A 63 -4.56 -2.08 -16.87
CA SER A 63 -3.30 -1.33 -16.74
C SER A 63 -3.55 0.17 -16.47
N MET A 64 -4.51 0.78 -17.17
CA MET A 64 -4.93 2.16 -16.90
C MET A 64 -5.45 2.31 -15.47
N LEU A 65 -6.34 1.42 -15.03
CA LEU A 65 -6.87 1.43 -13.66
C LEU A 65 -5.77 1.17 -12.63
N GLY A 66 -4.87 0.22 -12.90
CA GLY A 66 -3.73 -0.10 -12.04
C GLY A 66 -2.80 1.09 -11.83
N PHE A 67 -2.58 1.91 -12.86
CA PHE A 67 -1.78 3.12 -12.73
C PHE A 67 -2.45 4.17 -11.82
N LEU A 68 -3.74 4.45 -12.02
CA LEU A 68 -4.50 5.37 -11.16
C LEU A 68 -4.54 4.87 -9.70
N LEU A 69 -4.71 3.57 -9.52
CA LEU A 69 -4.71 2.93 -8.21
C LEU A 69 -3.34 3.06 -7.54
N TYR A 70 -2.23 2.89 -8.28
CA TYR A 70 -0.89 3.13 -7.75
C TYR A 70 -0.71 4.50 -7.20
N LEU A 71 -1.11 5.51 -7.98
CA LEU A 71 -0.93 6.89 -7.57
C LEU A 71 -1.74 7.16 -6.30
N THR A 72 -2.98 6.68 -6.25
CA THR A 72 -3.87 6.83 -5.09
C THR A 72 -3.29 6.15 -3.84
N VAL A 73 -2.83 4.91 -3.97
CA VAL A 73 -2.26 4.11 -2.89
C VAL A 73 -0.91 4.68 -2.43
N PHE A 74 -0.08 5.15 -3.37
CA PHE A 74 1.18 5.80 -3.09
C PHE A 74 0.95 7.08 -2.28
N LEU A 75 0.04 7.95 -2.71
CA LEU A 75 -0.34 9.17 -1.97
C LEU A 75 -0.93 8.82 -0.59
N TRP A 76 -1.78 7.79 -0.52
CA TRP A 76 -2.39 7.33 0.73
C TRP A 76 -1.35 6.81 1.74
N ALA A 77 -0.29 6.14 1.27
CA ALA A 77 0.78 5.64 2.13
C ALA A 77 1.53 6.77 2.86
N PHE A 78 1.59 7.97 2.26
CA PHE A 78 2.15 9.16 2.92
C PHE A 78 1.16 9.82 3.89
N ALA A 79 -0.15 9.78 3.57
CA ALA A 79 -1.21 10.38 4.40
C ALA A 79 -1.51 9.58 5.68
N VAL A 80 -1.32 8.26 5.67
CA VAL A 80 -1.58 7.41 6.84
C VAL A 80 -0.57 7.68 7.95
N ARG A 81 -1.05 7.80 9.20
CA ARG A 81 -0.21 7.97 10.40
C ARG A 81 0.50 6.69 10.84
N SER A 82 -0.11 5.51 10.66
CA SER A 82 0.42 4.23 11.16
C SER A 82 0.94 3.32 10.04
N LEU A 83 2.24 3.03 10.11
CA LEU A 83 2.95 2.18 9.14
C LEU A 83 2.38 0.75 9.10
N SER A 84 1.94 0.23 10.25
CA SER A 84 1.35 -1.10 10.37
C SER A 84 -0.02 -1.21 9.70
N ARG A 85 -0.86 -0.16 9.74
CA ARG A 85 -2.13 -0.16 8.99
C ARG A 85 -1.89 -0.07 7.49
N ALA A 86 -0.91 0.71 7.05
CA ALA A 86 -0.52 0.74 5.65
C ALA A 86 -0.12 -0.66 5.18
N TRP A 87 0.83 -1.32 5.86
CA TRP A 87 1.23 -2.69 5.52
C TRP A 87 0.06 -3.67 5.50
N LEU A 88 -0.82 -3.65 6.49
CA LEU A 88 -1.98 -4.55 6.53
C LEU A 88 -2.94 -4.35 5.36
N VAL A 89 -3.25 -3.10 5.00
CA VAL A 89 -4.18 -2.83 3.89
C VAL A 89 -3.54 -3.12 2.55
N LEU A 90 -2.27 -2.73 2.36
CA LEU A 90 -1.56 -2.93 1.11
C LEU A 90 -1.26 -4.41 0.85
N VAL A 91 -0.61 -5.09 1.79
CA VAL A 91 -0.26 -6.51 1.63
C VAL A 91 -1.50 -7.38 1.81
N GLY A 92 -2.32 -7.14 2.82
CA GLY A 92 -3.54 -7.90 3.05
C GLY A 92 -4.53 -7.74 1.90
N GLY A 93 -4.74 -6.51 1.42
CA GLY A 93 -5.60 -6.25 0.27
C GLY A 93 -5.06 -6.87 -1.01
N GLY A 94 -3.75 -6.79 -1.26
CA GLY A 94 -3.14 -7.38 -2.45
C GLY A 94 -3.24 -8.90 -2.46
N VAL A 95 -2.91 -9.55 -1.35
CA VAL A 95 -3.04 -11.01 -1.19
C VAL A 95 -4.49 -11.44 -1.34
N LEU A 96 -5.44 -10.73 -0.73
CA LEU A 96 -6.86 -11.05 -0.85
C LEU A 96 -7.34 -10.95 -2.30
N MET A 97 -6.96 -9.89 -3.00
CA MET A 97 -7.30 -9.68 -4.42
C MET A 97 -6.71 -10.78 -5.30
N THR A 98 -5.46 -11.18 -5.07
CA THR A 98 -4.82 -12.29 -5.81
C THR A 98 -5.51 -13.62 -5.55
N ILE A 99 -5.90 -13.91 -4.29
CA ILE A 99 -6.64 -15.13 -3.96
C ILE A 99 -8.00 -15.14 -4.67
N LEU A 100 -8.72 -14.01 -4.66
CA LEU A 100 -10.01 -13.88 -5.37
C LEU A 100 -9.84 -14.06 -6.88
N ALA A 101 -8.80 -13.47 -7.47
CA ALA A 101 -8.50 -13.61 -8.90
C ALA A 101 -8.23 -15.07 -9.27
N SER A 102 -7.41 -15.75 -8.47
CA SER A 102 -7.09 -17.16 -8.67
C SER A 102 -8.31 -18.07 -8.51
N LEU A 103 -9.22 -17.75 -7.57
CA LEU A 103 -10.49 -18.47 -7.43
C LEU A 103 -11.36 -18.31 -8.68
N ILE A 104 -11.49 -17.08 -9.19
CA ILE A 104 -12.27 -16.79 -10.40
C ILE A 104 -11.69 -17.54 -11.60
N GLN A 105 -10.36 -17.51 -11.78
CA GLN A 105 -9.69 -18.26 -12.85
C GLN A 105 -9.91 -19.77 -12.73
N HIS A 106 -9.92 -20.33 -11.52
CA HIS A 106 -10.22 -21.74 -11.31
C HIS A 106 -11.64 -22.11 -11.76
N TRP A 107 -12.62 -21.23 -11.61
CA TRP A 107 -13.99 -21.51 -12.07
C TRP A 107 -14.17 -21.37 -13.59
N LEU A 108 -13.24 -20.71 -14.29
CA LEU A 108 -13.30 -20.46 -15.73
C LEU A 108 -12.52 -21.48 -16.58
N VAL A 109 -11.54 -22.18 -15.98
CA VAL A 109 -10.67 -23.20 -16.61
C VAL A 109 -11.08 -24.59 -16.13
#